data_AF-A0A519RSS9-F1
#
_entry.id   AF-A0A519RSS9-F1
#
_cell.length_a   1.000
_cell.length_b   1.000
_cell.length_c   1.000
_cell.angle_alpha   90.00
_cell.angle_beta   90.00
_cell.angle_gamma   90.00
#
_symmetry.space_group_name_H-M   'P 1'
#
loop_
_entity.id
_entity.type
_entity.pdbx_description
1 polymer ?
#
loop_
_entity_poly.entity_id
_entity_poly.type
_entity_poly.pdbx_seq_one_letter_code
_entity_poly.pdbx_strand_id
1 'polypeptide(L)'
;MKSNAQQLLEVASFEKNQPIGVTVSPVSNRLFVSFPKHEPYLYGLTEIVNGKRKAFPDQEWNKVDSLDTKNHFVNVQDLYADQNNFLWVLDSKPAGASSVFGDSGASKTGQFKLLKIDLKTDQVVRIYEFDD
;
A
#
# COMPACT_ATOMS: atom_id res chain seq x y z
N MET A 1 -1.65 -40.46 11.52
CA MET A 1 -1.93 -39.19 12.22
C MET A 1 -2.59 -38.26 11.22
N LYS A 2 -3.85 -37.86 11.42
CA LYS A 2 -4.48 -36.83 10.57
C LYS A 2 -3.91 -35.48 11.01
N SER A 3 -3.27 -34.75 10.11
CA SER A 3 -2.81 -33.40 10.40
C SER A 3 -4.04 -32.55 10.74
N ASN A 4 -4.07 -31.95 11.93
CA ASN A 4 -4.95 -30.81 12.24
C ASN A 4 -4.46 -29.60 11.44
N ALA A 5 -4.54 -29.67 10.11
CA ALA A 5 -4.28 -28.51 9.27
C ALA A 5 -5.43 -27.52 9.52
N GLN A 6 -5.09 -26.35 10.07
CA GLN A 6 -6.04 -25.25 10.18
C GLN A 6 -6.65 -24.98 8.80
N GLN A 7 -7.98 -24.90 8.75
CA GLN A 7 -8.69 -24.55 7.53
C GLN A 7 -8.30 -23.11 7.14
N LEU A 8 -7.74 -22.95 5.94
CA LEU A 8 -7.50 -21.63 5.37
C LEU A 8 -8.86 -21.00 5.03
N LEU A 9 -9.03 -19.74 5.46
CA LEU A 9 -10.19 -18.93 5.11
C LEU A 9 -9.73 -17.83 4.16
N GLU A 10 -10.35 -17.78 2.99
CA GLU A 10 -10.14 -16.67 2.07
C GLU A 10 -10.77 -15.40 2.65
N VAL A 11 -9.97 -14.35 2.80
CA VAL A 11 -10.43 -13.06 3.35
C VAL A 11 -10.59 -11.98 2.26
N ALA A 12 -9.94 -12.16 1.10
CA ALA A 12 -10.07 -11.32 -0.08
C ALA A 12 -9.43 -11.99 -1.31
N SER A 13 -9.88 -11.58 -2.50
CA SER A 13 -9.27 -11.92 -3.79
C SER A 13 -9.10 -10.66 -4.64
N PHE A 14 -8.06 -10.65 -5.48
CA PHE A 14 -7.60 -9.46 -6.21
C PHE A 14 -7.59 -9.62 -7.73
N GLU A 15 -8.09 -10.76 -8.22
CA GLU A 15 -8.19 -11.06 -9.66
C GLU A 15 -6.85 -10.84 -10.39
N LYS A 16 -6.78 -9.86 -11.30
CA LYS A 16 -5.61 -9.53 -12.11
C LYS A 16 -4.71 -8.46 -11.48
N ASN A 17 -5.13 -7.83 -10.39
CA ASN A 17 -4.31 -6.86 -9.67
C ASN A 17 -3.28 -7.60 -8.82
N GLN A 18 -2.07 -7.05 -8.70
CA GLN A 18 -0.95 -7.70 -8.03
C GLN A 18 -0.72 -7.08 -6.64
N PRO A 19 -1.31 -7.64 -5.55
CA PRO A 19 -0.98 -7.20 -4.20
C PRO A 19 0.46 -7.60 -3.86
N ILE A 20 1.20 -6.73 -3.18
CA ILE A 20 2.60 -7.00 -2.80
C ILE A 20 2.89 -6.84 -1.31
N GLY A 21 2.08 -6.06 -0.60
CA GLY A 21 2.15 -5.91 0.86
C GLY A 21 0.81 -6.21 1.51
N VAL A 22 0.86 -6.83 2.68
CA VAL A 22 -0.31 -7.13 3.50
C VAL A 22 0.04 -6.95 4.97
N THR A 23 -0.84 -6.29 5.72
CA THR A 23 -0.68 -6.16 7.16
C THR A 23 -2.03 -6.14 7.87
N VAL A 24 -2.06 -6.64 9.10
CA VAL A 24 -3.22 -6.56 9.99
C VAL A 24 -2.83 -5.69 11.17
N SER A 25 -3.63 -4.67 11.46
CA SER A 25 -3.43 -3.86 12.67
C SER A 25 -3.59 -4.73 13.90
N PRO A 26 -2.56 -4.83 14.77
CA PRO A 26 -2.67 -5.63 15.99
C PRO A 26 -3.66 -5.05 17.00
N VAL A 27 -4.01 -3.77 16.87
CA VAL A 27 -4.91 -3.05 17.79
C VAL A 27 -6.35 -3.11 17.30
N SER A 28 -6.59 -2.83 16.03
CA SER A 28 -7.94 -2.69 15.47
C SER A 28 -8.40 -3.87 14.62
N ASN A 29 -7.51 -4.86 14.37
CA ASN A 29 -7.75 -6.02 13.50
C ASN A 29 -8.19 -5.65 12.07
N ARG A 30 -7.87 -4.44 11.62
CA ARG A 30 -8.12 -3.96 10.25
C ARG A 30 -7.06 -4.53 9.31
N LEU A 31 -7.47 -5.00 8.14
CA LEU A 31 -6.61 -5.62 7.12
C LEU A 31 -6.32 -4.61 6.01
N PHE A 32 -5.04 -4.41 5.69
CA PHE A 32 -4.60 -3.49 4.64
C PHE A 32 -3.75 -4.22 3.61
N VAL A 33 -3.88 -3.81 2.35
CA VAL A 33 -3.19 -4.39 1.21
C VAL A 33 -2.68 -3.28 0.29
N SER A 34 -1.41 -3.37 -0.09
CA SER A 34 -0.77 -2.45 -1.04
C SER A 34 -0.61 -3.06 -2.42
N PHE A 35 -0.62 -2.19 -3.43
CA PHE A 35 -0.40 -2.53 -4.82
C PHE A 35 0.62 -1.53 -5.40
N PRO A 36 1.63 -2.03 -6.13
CA PRO A 36 2.52 -1.14 -6.88
C PRO A 36 1.75 -0.56 -8.07
N LYS A 37 2.29 0.49 -8.67
CA LYS A 37 1.75 1.12 -9.87
C LYS A 37 2.05 0.27 -11.11
N HIS A 38 1.33 -0.85 -11.23
CA HIS A 38 1.38 -1.78 -12.34
C HIS A 38 -0.02 -2.09 -12.88
N GLU A 39 -0.17 -2.16 -14.20
CA GLU A 39 -1.46 -2.36 -14.85
C GLU A 39 -1.93 -3.83 -14.78
N PRO A 40 -3.23 -4.10 -14.56
CA PRO A 40 -4.31 -3.13 -14.34
C PRO A 40 -4.20 -2.47 -12.96
N TYR A 41 -4.15 -1.14 -12.90
CA TYR A 41 -4.01 -0.38 -11.66
C TYR A 41 -5.36 0.15 -11.17
N LEU A 42 -5.59 0.14 -9.85
CA LEU A 42 -6.83 0.64 -9.24
C LEU A 42 -6.56 1.54 -8.04
N TYR A 43 -5.79 1.04 -7.07
CA TYR A 43 -5.49 1.71 -5.81
C TYR A 43 -4.05 1.39 -5.44
N GLY A 44 -3.34 2.31 -4.79
CA GLY A 44 -2.03 2.03 -4.21
C GLY A 44 -2.17 1.36 -2.84
N LEU A 45 -3.21 1.72 -2.09
CA LEU A 45 -3.46 1.20 -0.75
C LEU A 45 -4.96 1.02 -0.51
N THR A 46 -5.33 -0.15 0.01
CA THR A 46 -6.70 -0.46 0.37
C THR A 46 -6.81 -1.02 1.78
N GLU A 47 -7.92 -0.70 2.44
CA GLU A 47 -8.45 -1.51 3.53
C GLU A 47 -9.38 -2.58 2.95
N ILE A 48 -9.31 -3.79 3.50
CA ILE A 48 -10.23 -4.87 3.18
C ILE A 48 -11.36 -4.87 4.21
N VAL A 49 -12.57 -4.51 3.76
CA VAL A 49 -13.78 -4.49 4.59
C VAL A 49 -14.79 -5.46 4.01
N ASN A 50 -15.16 -6.49 4.77
CA ASN A 50 -16.08 -7.55 4.33
C ASN A 50 -15.65 -8.18 2.99
N GLY A 51 -14.36 -8.46 2.85
CA GLY A 51 -13.76 -9.02 1.63
C GLY A 51 -13.67 -8.07 0.45
N LYS A 52 -14.04 -6.80 0.60
CA LYS A 52 -14.00 -5.79 -0.46
C LYS A 52 -12.90 -4.77 -0.22
N ARG A 53 -12.28 -4.35 -1.33
CA ARG A 53 -11.29 -3.26 -1.37
C ARG A 53 -11.98 -1.91 -1.15
N LYS A 54 -11.51 -1.14 -0.17
CA LYS A 54 -11.84 0.27 0.03
C LYS A 54 -10.55 1.08 -0.06
N ALA A 55 -10.55 2.13 -0.87
CA ALA A 55 -9.40 3.05 -0.96
C ALA A 55 -9.05 3.59 0.44
N PHE A 56 -7.77 3.54 0.79
CA PHE A 56 -7.27 3.98 2.10
C PHE A 56 -6.03 4.89 1.92
N PRO A 57 -5.87 5.97 2.70
CA PRO A 57 -6.80 6.48 3.73
C PRO A 57 -8.13 6.98 3.14
N ASP A 58 -8.10 7.44 1.89
CA ASP A 58 -9.26 7.87 1.14
C ASP A 58 -9.05 7.70 -0.37
N GLN A 59 -10.05 8.14 -1.15
CA GLN A 59 -9.97 8.12 -2.61
C GLN A 59 -9.01 9.16 -3.18
N GLU A 60 -8.78 10.28 -2.49
CA GLU A 60 -7.91 11.35 -2.96
C GLU A 60 -6.47 10.84 -3.05
N TRP A 61 -5.96 10.29 -1.95
CA TRP A 61 -4.61 9.71 -1.88
C TRP A 61 -4.36 8.62 -2.93
N ASN A 62 -5.40 7.91 -3.34
CA ASN A 62 -5.32 6.83 -4.33
C ASN A 62 -5.46 7.30 -5.78
N LYS A 63 -5.75 8.58 -6.05
CA LYS A 63 -5.71 9.11 -7.42
C LYS A 63 -4.28 9.08 -7.95
N VAL A 64 -4.16 8.80 -9.24
CA VAL A 64 -2.89 8.88 -9.94
C VAL A 64 -2.63 10.34 -10.29
N ASP A 65 -1.76 11.00 -9.52
CA ASP A 65 -1.26 12.34 -9.84
C ASP A 65 0.27 12.35 -9.76
N SER A 66 0.93 12.46 -10.92
CA SER A 66 2.39 12.51 -10.99
C SER A 66 2.97 13.90 -10.70
N LEU A 67 2.14 14.93 -10.62
CA LEU A 67 2.54 16.30 -10.33
C LEU A 67 2.41 16.61 -8.84
N ASP A 68 1.41 16.05 -8.16
CA ASP A 68 1.22 16.17 -6.71
C ASP A 68 1.56 14.87 -5.96
N THR A 69 2.81 14.48 -6.05
CA THR A 69 3.34 13.32 -5.33
C THR A 69 3.45 13.54 -3.83
N LYS A 70 3.16 14.73 -3.30
CA LYS A 70 3.14 14.98 -1.85
C LYS A 70 1.83 14.53 -1.22
N ASN A 71 0.72 14.67 -1.93
CA ASN A 71 -0.61 14.31 -1.44
C ASN A 71 -1.21 13.04 -2.08
N HIS A 72 -0.45 12.36 -2.95
CA HIS A 72 -0.89 11.15 -3.65
C HIS A 72 0.14 10.03 -3.55
N PHE A 73 -0.32 8.78 -3.67
CA PHE A 73 0.58 7.64 -3.80
C PHE A 73 1.25 7.60 -5.16
N VAL A 74 2.53 7.22 -5.17
CA VAL A 74 3.31 7.07 -6.41
C VAL A 74 3.42 5.60 -6.80
N ASN A 75 3.90 4.77 -5.90
CA ASN A 75 4.16 3.34 -6.07
C ASN A 75 4.32 2.68 -4.68
N VAL A 76 3.19 2.32 -4.04
CA VAL A 76 3.19 1.76 -2.68
C VAL A 76 3.78 0.36 -2.68
N GLN A 77 4.86 0.16 -1.92
CA GLN A 77 5.65 -1.07 -1.92
C GLN A 77 5.34 -1.99 -0.74
N ASP A 78 5.19 -1.45 0.46
CA ASP A 78 5.05 -2.26 1.66
C ASP A 78 4.33 -1.53 2.80
N LEU A 79 3.81 -2.31 3.74
CA LEU A 79 2.95 -1.88 4.83
C LEU A 79 3.38 -2.48 6.17
N TYR A 80 3.33 -1.67 7.23
CA TYR A 80 3.52 -2.14 8.59
C TYR A 80 2.54 -1.44 9.54
N ALA A 81 1.65 -2.20 10.17
CA ALA A 81 0.79 -1.69 11.24
C ALA A 81 1.44 -1.94 12.60
N ASP A 82 1.61 -0.88 13.40
CA ASP A 82 2.28 -0.96 14.69
C ASP A 82 1.32 -1.08 15.89
N GLN A 83 1.89 -1.31 17.08
CA GLN A 83 1.14 -1.44 18.35
C GLN A 83 0.54 -0.12 18.85
N ASN A 84 0.92 1.02 18.25
CA ASN A 84 0.39 2.34 18.58
C ASN A 84 -0.78 2.73 17.66
N ASN A 85 -1.31 1.77 16.88
CA ASN A 85 -2.39 1.96 15.92
C ASN A 85 -2.04 2.93 14.78
N PHE A 86 -0.78 2.95 14.35
CA PHE A 86 -0.37 3.61 13.12
C PHE A 86 -0.12 2.59 12.01
N LEU A 87 -0.49 2.98 10.79
CA LEU A 87 -0.06 2.30 9.57
C LEU A 87 1.10 3.06 8.95
N TRP A 88 2.20 2.36 8.75
CA TRP A 88 3.38 2.82 8.04
C TRP A 88 3.31 2.33 6.60
N VAL A 89 3.50 3.25 5.66
CA VAL A 89 3.37 2.99 4.22
C VAL A 89 4.65 3.41 3.52
N LEU A 90 5.36 2.45 2.93
CA LEU A 90 6.52 2.72 2.10
C LEU A 90 6.03 3.01 0.67
N ASP A 91 6.19 4.24 0.22
CA ASP A 91 5.84 4.69 -1.13
C ASP A 91 7.13 5.08 -1.87
N SER A 92 7.50 4.30 -2.88
CA SER A 92 8.78 4.46 -3.56
C SER A 92 8.68 5.34 -4.79
N LYS A 93 9.83 5.84 -5.23
CA LYS A 93 9.93 6.35 -6.60
C LYS A 93 9.52 5.28 -7.63
N PRO A 94 8.99 5.66 -8.80
CA PRO A 94 8.67 4.73 -9.86
C PRO A 94 9.89 3.89 -10.24
N ALA A 95 9.63 2.64 -10.66
CA ALA A 95 10.68 1.68 -10.90
C ALA A 95 11.66 2.17 -12.00
N GLY A 96 12.92 2.36 -11.62
CA GLY A 96 14.00 2.70 -12.55
C GLY A 96 14.46 1.50 -13.38
N ALA A 97 15.52 1.68 -14.17
CA ALA A 97 16.02 0.67 -15.12
C ALA A 97 16.39 -0.69 -14.50
N SER A 98 16.60 -0.77 -13.17
CA SER A 98 16.89 -2.01 -12.44
C SER A 98 15.65 -2.76 -11.93
N SER A 99 14.45 -2.29 -12.28
CA SER A 99 13.20 -3.00 -11.98
C SER A 99 13.18 -4.39 -12.60
N VAL A 100 12.69 -5.39 -11.87
CA VAL A 100 12.42 -6.73 -12.40
C VAL A 100 11.33 -6.72 -13.49
N PHE A 101 10.55 -5.64 -13.56
CA PHE A 101 9.52 -5.41 -14.58
C PHE A 101 10.03 -4.57 -15.76
N GLY A 102 11.33 -4.26 -15.81
CA GLY A 102 11.96 -3.44 -16.84
C GLY A 102 11.84 -1.93 -16.59
N ASP A 103 12.54 -1.15 -17.41
CA ASP A 103 12.45 0.32 -17.36
C ASP A 103 11.02 0.74 -17.75
N SER A 104 10.35 1.42 -16.83
CA SER A 104 8.98 1.92 -17.03
C SER A 104 8.93 3.18 -17.89
N GLY A 105 10.08 3.77 -18.25
CA GLY A 105 10.16 5.09 -18.91
C GLY A 105 9.65 6.23 -18.02
N ALA A 106 9.32 5.94 -16.76
CA ALA A 106 8.89 6.93 -15.78
C ALA A 106 10.06 7.83 -15.36
N SER A 107 9.74 9.01 -14.82
CA SER A 107 10.77 9.94 -14.36
C SER A 107 11.74 9.25 -13.40
N LYS A 108 13.04 9.37 -13.68
CA LYS A 108 14.11 8.92 -12.76
C LYS A 108 14.17 9.79 -11.50
N THR A 109 13.49 10.94 -11.52
CA THR A 109 13.38 11.84 -10.37
C THR A 109 12.11 11.52 -9.60
N GLY A 110 12.27 11.17 -8.34
CA GLY A 110 11.19 10.90 -7.40
C GLY A 110 11.82 10.54 -6.07
N GLN A 111 11.12 10.82 -4.98
CA GLN A 111 11.62 10.52 -3.64
C GLN A 111 10.94 9.26 -3.13
N PHE A 112 11.70 8.47 -2.38
CA PHE A 112 11.07 7.55 -1.44
C PHE A 112 10.41 8.40 -0.36
N LYS A 113 9.23 7.99 0.06
CA LYS A 113 8.61 8.54 1.26
C LYS A 113 8.02 7.43 2.12
N LEU A 114 8.14 7.62 3.42
CA LEU A 114 7.50 6.79 4.42
C LEU A 114 6.36 7.61 5.04
N LEU A 115 5.14 7.16 4.86
CA LEU A 115 3.97 7.80 5.46
C LEU A 115 3.65 7.11 6.77
N LYS A 116 3.18 7.91 7.73
CA LYS A 116 2.57 7.47 8.97
C LYS A 116 1.11 7.90 8.96
N ILE A 117 0.20 6.92 8.99
CA ILE A 117 -1.25 7.13 9.00
C ILE A 117 -1.79 6.73 10.38
N ASP A 118 -2.54 7.62 11.01
CA ASP A 118 -3.27 7.30 12.24
C ASP A 118 -4.53 6.49 11.89
N LEU A 119 -4.59 5.22 12.31
CA LEU A 119 -5.73 4.34 12.04
C LEU A 119 -6.96 4.63 12.90
N LYS A 120 -6.88 5.57 13.86
CA LYS A 120 -8.04 6.06 14.60
C LYS A 120 -8.80 7.12 13.80
N THR A 121 -8.08 7.97 13.06
CA THR A 121 -8.66 9.08 12.31
C THR A 121 -8.62 8.88 10.79
N ASP A 122 -7.90 7.86 10.33
CA ASP A 122 -7.62 7.60 8.91
C ASP A 122 -6.98 8.81 8.23
N GLN A 123 -6.03 9.46 8.91
CA GLN A 123 -5.34 10.64 8.40
C GLN A 123 -3.84 10.42 8.33
N VAL A 124 -3.21 10.91 7.26
CA VAL A 124 -1.75 11.00 7.16
C VAL A 124 -1.28 12.05 8.17
N VAL A 125 -0.54 11.62 9.19
CA VAL A 125 -0.06 12.50 10.27
C VAL A 125 1.40 12.88 10.11
N ARG A 126 2.17 12.13 9.31
CA ARG A 126 3.56 12.45 9.00
C ARG A 126 3.98 11.82 7.69
N ILE A 127 4.82 12.54 6.96
CA ILE A 127 5.55 12.03 5.80
C ILE A 127 7.04 12.25 6.09
N TYR A 128 7.83 11.20 5.94
CA TYR A 128 9.28 11.26 5.98
C TYR A 128 9.79 11.11 4.55
N GLU A 129 10.50 12.12 4.07
CA GLU A 129 11.18 12.10 2.78
C GLU A 129 12.62 11.60 3.01
N PHE A 130 13.18 10.90 2.02
CA PHE A 130 14.56 10.45 2.03
C PHE A 130 15.34 11.14 0.91
N ASP A 131 16.50 11.68 1.26
CA ASP A 131 17.45 12.18 0.26
C ASP A 131 18.12 11.00 -0.44
N ASP A 132 18.33 11.12 -1.75
CA ASP A 132 19.14 10.19 -2.56
C ASP A 132 20.64 10.40 -2.31
#